data_AF-A0A970CU93-F1
#
_entry.id   AF-A0A970CU93-F1
#
_cell.length_a   1.000
_cell.length_b   1.000
_cell.length_c   1.000
_cell.angle_alpha   90.00
_cell.angle_beta   90.00
_cell.angle_gamma   90.00
#
_symmetry.space_group_name_H-M   'P 1'
#
loop_
_entity.id
_entity.type
_entity.pdbx_description
1 polymer ?
#
loop_
_entity_poly.entity_id
_entity_poly.type
_entity_poly.pdbx_seq_one_letter_code
_entity_poly.pdbx_strand_id
1 'polypeptide(L)'
;MKKRIGIYVFLLSSGIILLLLGFLLEKPVQAGILTAIGVIVLGFSAAKAAPLLTKKEADKDGDKIEWHDERNIVIREKAAWYAGMISIAAMSVSAFVLVITNQLVGAYVIAGLLLLYSLSIIVFSAYFSKKL
;
A
#
# COMPACT_ATOMS: atom_id res chain seq x y z
N MET A 1 -7.13 -3.89 -18.33
CA MET A 1 -7.03 -3.94 -16.85
C MET A 1 -6.26 -5.15 -16.31
N LYS A 2 -6.51 -6.39 -16.78
CA LYS A 2 -5.83 -7.62 -16.28
C LYS A 2 -4.29 -7.57 -16.23
N LYS A 3 -3.62 -7.07 -17.27
CA LYS A 3 -2.14 -6.95 -17.30
C LYS A 3 -1.58 -5.98 -16.23
N ARG A 4 -2.29 -4.89 -15.92
CA ARG A 4 -1.84 -3.91 -14.90
C ARG A 4 -2.00 -4.47 -13.50
N ILE A 5 -3.09 -5.18 -13.23
CA ILE A 5 -3.32 -5.86 -11.93
C ILE A 5 -2.23 -6.91 -11.67
N GLY A 6 -1.86 -7.71 -12.69
CA GLY A 6 -0.79 -8.70 -12.55
C GLY A 6 0.56 -8.12 -12.13
N ILE A 7 0.91 -6.91 -12.61
CA ILE A 7 2.15 -6.21 -12.21
C ILE A 7 2.12 -5.84 -10.72
N TYR A 8 0.99 -5.34 -10.21
CA TYR A 8 0.87 -5.00 -8.79
C TYR A 8 0.85 -6.25 -7.90
N VAL A 9 0.20 -7.34 -8.32
CA VAL A 9 0.27 -8.63 -7.60
C VAL A 9 1.71 -9.12 -7.51
N PHE A 10 2.48 -9.01 -8.60
CA PHE A 10 3.90 -9.35 -8.60
C PHE A 10 4.72 -8.44 -7.66
N LEU A 11 4.50 -7.12 -7.72
CA LEU A 11 5.11 -6.16 -6.79
C LEU A 11 4.75 -6.44 -5.33
N LEU A 12 3.54 -6.92 -5.06
CA LEU A 12 3.11 -7.28 -3.71
C LEU A 12 3.91 -8.49 -3.22
N SER A 13 4.03 -9.52 -4.05
CA SER A 13 4.85 -10.70 -3.72
C SER A 13 6.34 -10.35 -3.55
N SER A 14 6.91 -9.47 -4.38
CA SER A 14 8.30 -9.06 -4.23
C SER A 14 8.53 -8.23 -2.97
N GLY A 15 7.58 -7.37 -2.59
CA GLY A 15 7.63 -6.64 -1.32
C GLY A 15 7.66 -7.55 -0.10
N ILE A 16 6.86 -8.63 -0.11
CA ILE A 16 6.86 -9.65 0.96
C ILE A 16 8.23 -10.36 1.02
N ILE A 17 8.76 -10.78 -0.13
CA ILE A 17 10.04 -11.49 -0.19
C ILE A 17 11.18 -10.60 0.33
N LEU A 18 11.20 -9.32 -0.05
CA LEU A 18 12.21 -8.37 0.42
C LEU A 18 12.12 -8.12 1.93
N LEU A 19 10.91 -8.03 2.49
CA LEU A 19 10.69 -7.95 3.94
C LEU A 19 11.23 -9.17 4.67
N LEU A 20 10.91 -10.39 4.18
CA LEU A 20 11.38 -11.63 4.78
C LEU A 20 12.91 -11.77 4.71
N LEU A 21 13.51 -11.46 3.55
CA LEU A 21 14.95 -11.46 3.38
C LEU A 21 15.63 -10.42 4.29
N GLY A 22 15.01 -9.25 4.48
CA GLY A 22 15.48 -8.24 5.41
C GLY A 22 15.56 -8.76 6.84
N PHE A 23 14.56 -9.52 7.29
CA PHE A 23 14.54 -10.10 8.64
C PHE A 23 15.49 -11.28 8.84
N LEU A 24 15.83 -12.01 7.78
CA LEU A 24 16.72 -13.16 7.83
C LEU A 24 18.20 -12.77 7.68
N LEU A 25 18.50 -11.53 7.31
CA LEU A 25 19.87 -11.06 7.13
C LEU A 25 20.52 -10.71 8.47
N GLU A 26 21.70 -11.27 8.74
CA GLU A 26 22.48 -10.98 9.94
C GLU A 26 23.17 -9.60 9.92
N LYS A 27 23.36 -9.02 8.72
CA LYS A 27 24.02 -7.72 8.55
C LYS A 27 23.02 -6.60 8.78
N PRO A 28 23.09 -5.84 9.90
CA PRO A 28 22.01 -4.97 10.36
C PRO A 28 21.68 -3.83 9.38
N VAL A 29 22.70 -3.24 8.75
CA VAL A 29 22.48 -2.17 7.76
C VAL A 29 21.82 -2.69 6.50
N GLN A 30 22.26 -3.84 5.99
CA GLN A 30 21.68 -4.45 4.78
C GLN A 30 20.27 -4.98 5.05
N ALA A 31 20.05 -5.59 6.22
CA ALA A 31 18.75 -6.01 6.73
C ALA A 31 17.78 -4.83 6.80
N GLY A 32 18.20 -3.70 7.38
CA GLY A 32 17.41 -2.49 7.46
C GLY A 32 17.02 -1.96 6.09
N ILE A 33 17.98 -1.86 5.15
CA ILE A 33 17.72 -1.39 3.78
C ILE A 33 16.70 -2.30 3.08
N LEU A 34 16.87 -3.62 3.13
CA LEU A 34 15.93 -4.56 2.51
C LEU A 34 14.53 -4.45 3.12
N THR A 35 14.45 -4.34 4.45
CA THR A 35 13.19 -4.20 5.17
C THR A 35 12.48 -2.91 4.74
N ALA A 36 13.19 -1.79 4.68
CA ALA A 36 12.65 -0.50 4.24
C ALA A 36 12.12 -0.56 2.80
N ILE A 37 12.91 -1.12 1.88
CA ILE A 37 12.50 -1.30 0.49
C ILE A 37 11.26 -2.21 0.41
N GLY A 38 11.25 -3.31 1.16
CA GLY A 38 10.10 -4.21 1.24
C GLY A 38 8.83 -3.50 1.71
N VAL A 39 8.92 -2.66 2.74
CA VAL A 39 7.81 -1.84 3.23
C VAL A 39 7.28 -0.89 2.16
N ILE A 40 8.17 -0.16 1.47
CA ILE A 40 7.78 0.78 0.42
C ILE A 40 7.09 0.04 -0.73
N VAL A 41 7.70 -1.04 -1.21
CA VAL A 41 7.19 -1.82 -2.36
C VAL A 41 5.83 -2.43 -2.03
N LEU A 42 5.69 -3.00 -0.83
CA LEU A 42 4.44 -3.64 -0.39
C LEU A 42 3.31 -2.61 -0.23
N GLY A 43 3.57 -1.52 0.50
CA GLY A 43 2.59 -0.45 0.70
C GLY A 43 2.18 0.23 -0.61
N PHE A 44 3.15 0.54 -1.48
CA PHE A 44 2.87 1.17 -2.77
C PHE A 44 2.07 0.26 -3.70
N SER A 45 2.41 -1.03 -3.72
CA SER A 45 1.68 -2.02 -4.51
C SER A 45 0.21 -2.07 -4.10
N ALA A 46 -0.08 -2.19 -2.80
CA ALA A 46 -1.45 -2.25 -2.31
C ALA A 46 -2.23 -0.95 -2.57
N ALA A 47 -1.58 0.20 -2.34
CA ALA A 47 -2.18 1.51 -2.62
C ALA A 47 -2.53 1.70 -4.10
N LYS A 48 -1.71 1.20 -5.04
CA LYS A 48 -2.01 1.27 -6.48
C LYS A 48 -2.95 0.19 -6.97
N ALA A 49 -2.93 -1.00 -6.36
CA ALA A 49 -3.82 -2.10 -6.72
C ALA A 49 -5.28 -1.76 -6.38
N ALA A 50 -5.53 -1.15 -5.22
CA ALA A 50 -6.87 -0.82 -4.75
C ALA A 50 -7.71 0.01 -5.75
N PRO A 51 -7.29 1.20 -6.24
CA PRO A 51 -8.10 1.99 -7.17
C PRO A 51 -8.29 1.32 -8.54
N LEU A 52 -7.41 0.39 -8.93
CA LEU A 52 -7.56 -0.37 -10.18
C LEU A 52 -8.64 -1.45 -10.09
N LEU A 53 -8.97 -1.88 -8.87
CA LEU A 53 -10.05 -2.85 -8.61
C LEU A 53 -11.43 -2.16 -8.57
N THR A 54 -11.51 -0.87 -8.26
CA THR A 54 -12.76 -0.09 -8.17
C THR A 54 -13.11 0.69 -9.43
N LYS A 55 -12.22 0.78 -10.42
CA LYS A 55 -12.48 1.52 -11.65
C LYS A 55 -13.52 0.79 -12.53
N LYS A 56 -14.80 1.04 -12.28
CA LYS A 56 -15.92 0.74 -13.19
C LYS A 56 -15.99 1.84 -14.26
N GLU A 57 -16.35 1.50 -15.49
CA GLU A 57 -16.56 2.47 -16.58
C GLU A 57 -17.71 3.40 -16.19
N ALA A 58 -17.42 4.68 -15.97
CA ALA A 58 -18.42 5.68 -15.60
C ALA A 58 -19.31 6.01 -16.81
N ASP A 59 -20.61 5.78 -16.65
CA ASP A 59 -21.65 6.16 -17.61
C ASP A 59 -21.92 7.67 -17.51
N LYS A 60 -22.20 8.31 -18.65
CA LYS A 60 -21.94 9.75 -18.89
C LYS A 60 -23.11 10.73 -18.63
N ASP A 61 -24.14 10.38 -17.86
CA ASP A 61 -25.42 11.13 -17.90
C ASP A 61 -25.92 11.75 -16.55
N GLY A 62 -25.12 12.57 -15.85
CA GLY A 62 -25.51 13.19 -14.55
C GLY A 62 -25.12 14.67 -14.31
N ASP A 63 -24.90 15.45 -15.36
CA ASP A 63 -23.94 16.57 -15.43
C ASP A 63 -24.17 17.89 -14.62
N LYS A 64 -25.01 18.03 -13.58
CA LYS A 64 -25.13 19.38 -12.91
C LYS A 64 -25.23 19.47 -11.38
N ILE A 65 -25.69 18.45 -10.67
CA ILE A 65 -25.61 18.41 -9.19
C ILE A 65 -24.34 17.66 -8.73
N GLU A 66 -23.80 16.81 -9.61
CA GLU A 66 -22.65 15.93 -9.42
C GLU A 66 -21.31 16.66 -9.27
N TRP A 67 -21.10 17.79 -9.95
CA TRP A 67 -19.79 18.47 -10.04
C TRP A 67 -19.17 18.89 -8.69
N HIS A 68 -19.98 19.28 -7.70
CA HIS A 68 -19.48 19.67 -6.38
C HIS A 68 -19.06 18.45 -5.56
N ASP A 69 -19.82 17.36 -5.67
CA ASP A 69 -19.52 16.09 -5.04
C ASP A 69 -18.36 15.36 -5.73
N GLU A 70 -18.25 15.44 -7.06
CA GLU A 70 -17.09 14.95 -7.81
C GLU A 70 -15.81 15.64 -7.33
N ARG A 71 -15.83 16.97 -7.14
CA ARG A 71 -14.66 17.68 -6.61
C ARG A 71 -14.32 17.23 -5.20
N ASN A 72 -15.31 17.05 -4.33
CA ASN A 72 -15.10 16.55 -2.96
C ASN A 72 -14.58 15.11 -2.96
N ILE A 73 -15.05 14.25 -3.85
CA ILE A 73 -14.58 12.87 -4.05
C ILE A 73 -13.11 12.89 -4.49
N VAL A 74 -12.76 13.71 -5.49
CA VAL A 74 -11.38 13.83 -5.99
C VAL A 74 -10.44 14.37 -4.92
N ILE A 75 -10.87 15.36 -4.13
CA ILE A 75 -10.08 15.89 -3.01
C ILE A 75 -9.85 14.80 -1.95
N ARG A 76 -10.90 14.06 -1.57
CA ARG A 76 -10.81 12.99 -0.57
C ARG A 76 -9.90 11.85 -1.05
N GLU A 77 -9.98 11.48 -2.32
CA GLU A 77 -9.13 10.45 -2.92
C GLU A 77 -7.66 10.89 -2.96
N LYS A 78 -7.37 12.14 -3.36
CA LYS A 78 -6.01 12.69 -3.31
C LYS A 78 -5.48 12.77 -1.89
N ALA A 79 -6.28 13.26 -0.93
CA ALA A 79 -5.89 13.34 0.46
C ALA A 79 -5.57 11.95 1.04
N ALA A 80 -6.41 10.95 0.78
CA ALA A 80 -6.17 9.57 1.17
C ALA A 80 -4.90 9.00 0.52
N TRP A 81 -4.65 9.31 -0.77
CA TRP A 81 -3.44 8.91 -1.47
C TRP A 81 -2.17 9.49 -0.83
N TYR A 82 -2.13 10.81 -0.60
CA TYR A 82 -0.98 11.46 0.01
C TYR A 82 -0.77 11.00 1.46
N ALA A 83 -1.84 10.91 2.26
CA ALA A 83 -1.77 10.40 3.62
C ALA A 83 -1.24 8.95 3.67
N GLY A 84 -1.71 8.09 2.76
CA GLY A 84 -1.23 6.71 2.63
C GLY A 84 0.26 6.66 2.27
N MET A 85 0.71 7.45 1.29
CA MET A 85 2.12 7.52 0.88
C MET A 85 3.03 8.01 2.00
N ILE A 86 2.63 9.07 2.72
CA ILE A 86 3.38 9.60 3.87
C ILE A 86 3.45 8.55 4.99
N SER A 87 2.35 7.85 5.26
CA SER A 87 2.30 6.79 6.28
C SER A 87 3.22 5.62 5.92
N ILE A 88 3.23 5.17 4.67
CA ILE A 88 4.13 4.10 4.19
C ILE A 88 5.60 4.55 4.32
N ALA A 89 5.91 5.80 3.96
CA ALA A 89 7.25 6.34 4.12
C ALA A 89 7.68 6.38 5.59
N ALA A 90 6.79 6.83 6.49
CA ALA A 90 7.05 6.83 7.93
C ALA A 90 7.29 5.41 8.46
N MET A 91 6.43 4.45 8.11
CA MET A 91 6.58 3.04 8.49
C MET A 91 7.89 2.45 7.96
N SER A 92 8.31 2.82 6.74
CA SER A 92 9.58 2.37 6.17
C SER A 92 10.78 2.87 6.98
N VAL A 93 10.80 4.15 7.35
CA VAL A 93 11.88 4.73 8.14
C VAL A 93 11.89 4.14 9.55
N SER A 94 10.71 3.98 10.18
CA SER A 94 10.60 3.34 11.48
C SER A 94 11.07 1.88 11.45
N ALA A 95 10.69 1.10 10.44
CA ALA A 95 11.16 -0.28 10.27
C ALA A 95 12.67 -0.34 10.09
N PHE A 96 13.25 0.57 9.30
CA PHE A 96 14.71 0.68 9.15
C PHE A 96 15.41 0.90 10.49
N VAL A 97 14.97 1.90 11.26
CA VAL A 97 15.56 2.25 12.56
C VAL A 97 15.44 1.09 13.56
N LEU A 98 14.31 0.39 13.57
CA LEU A 98 14.10 -0.74 14.47
C LEU A 98 15.00 -1.94 14.12
N VAL A 99 15.21 -2.21 12.84
CA VAL A 99 16.10 -3.31 12.41
C VAL A 99 17.56 -2.99 12.75
N ILE A 100 18.04 -1.76 12.48
CA ILE A 100 19.44 -1.41 12.80
C ILE A 100 19.71 -1.36 14.31
N THR A 101 18.70 -1.09 15.14
CA THR A 101 18.79 -1.10 16.61
C THR A 101 18.54 -2.49 17.21
N ASN A 102 18.44 -3.53 16.37
CA ASN A 102 18.14 -4.91 16.76
C ASN A 102 16.83 -5.08 17.55
N GLN A 103 15.89 -4.14 17.41
CA GLN A 103 14.55 -4.18 17.99
C GLN A 103 13.60 -4.92 17.05
N LEU A 104 13.90 -6.20 16.82
CA LEU A 104 13.19 -7.05 15.85
C LEU A 104 11.69 -7.16 16.13
N VAL A 105 11.29 -7.19 17.40
CA VAL A 105 9.87 -7.24 17.80
C VAL A 105 9.11 -6.03 17.24
N GLY A 106 9.68 -4.83 17.36
CA GLY A 106 9.06 -3.61 16.82
C GLY A 106 8.98 -3.66 15.29
N ALA A 107 10.02 -4.14 14.62
CA ALA A 107 10.04 -4.27 13.17
C ALA A 107 8.97 -5.28 12.67
N TYR A 108 8.76 -6.38 13.38
CA TYR A 108 7.69 -7.34 13.07
C TYR A 108 6.30 -6.74 13.26
N VAL A 109 6.09 -5.92 14.29
CA VAL A 109 4.82 -5.21 14.49
C VAL A 109 4.52 -4.28 13.32
N ILE A 110 5.50 -3.50 12.86
CA ILE A 110 5.32 -2.62 11.69
C ILE A 110 5.01 -3.43 10.42
N ALA A 111 5.75 -4.51 10.17
CA ALA A 111 5.49 -5.36 9.02
C ALA A 111 4.09 -6.01 9.07
N GLY A 112 3.65 -6.46 10.24
CA GLY A 112 2.31 -7.00 10.46
C GLY A 112 1.22 -5.96 10.20
N LEU A 113 1.38 -4.74 10.72
CA LEU A 113 0.44 -3.64 10.47
C LEU A 113 0.39 -3.26 8.99
N LEU A 114 1.53 -3.27 8.30
CA LEU A 114 1.60 -2.96 6.88
C LEU A 114 0.91 -4.04 6.02
N LEU A 115 1.08 -5.32 6.38
CA LEU A 115 0.37 -6.43 5.75
C LEU A 115 -1.14 -6.30 5.97
N LEU A 116 -1.56 -6.01 7.20
CA LEU A 116 -2.97 -5.79 7.53
C LEU A 116 -3.55 -4.63 6.71
N TYR A 117 -2.84 -3.50 6.63
CA TYR A 117 -3.21 -2.34 5.80
C TYR A 117 -3.38 -2.75 4.33
N SER A 118 -2.41 -3.47 3.79
CA SER A 118 -2.37 -3.87 2.38
C SER A 118 -3.48 -4.86 2.02
N LEU A 119 -3.76 -5.82 2.90
CA LEU A 119 -4.87 -6.74 2.74
C LEU A 119 -6.21 -6.01 2.86
N SER A 120 -6.36 -5.14 3.86
CA SER A 120 -7.59 -4.38 4.09
C SER A 120 -7.94 -3.53 2.88
N ILE A 121 -6.99 -2.75 2.36
CA ILE A 121 -7.28 -1.85 1.23
C ILE A 121 -7.65 -2.62 -0.04
N ILE A 122 -7.05 -3.79 -0.28
CA ILE A 122 -7.37 -4.65 -1.42
C ILE A 122 -8.75 -5.30 -1.23
N VAL A 123 -9.02 -5.89 -0.06
CA VAL A 123 -10.28 -6.58 0.24
C VAL A 123 -11.45 -5.60 0.22
N PHE A 124 -11.34 -4.47 0.91
CA PHE A 124 -12.39 -3.47 0.92
C PHE A 124 -12.60 -2.86 -0.47
N SER A 125 -11.53 -2.58 -1.22
CA SER A 125 -11.66 -2.13 -2.60
C SER A 125 -12.43 -3.15 -3.46
N ALA A 126 -12.07 -4.44 -3.40
CA ALA A 126 -12.76 -5.49 -4.13
C ALA A 126 -14.22 -5.70 -3.67
N TYR A 127 -14.49 -5.57 -2.36
CA TYR A 127 -15.84 -5.71 -1.80
C TYR A 127 -16.75 -4.56 -2.26
N PHE A 128 -16.30 -3.32 -2.12
CA PHE A 128 -17.09 -2.14 -2.51
C PHE A 128 -17.23 -2.02 -4.03
N SER A 129 -16.23 -2.43 -4.81
CA SER A 129 -16.31 -2.51 -6.28
C SER A 129 -17.41 -3.46 -6.78
N LYS A 130 -17.74 -4.51 -6.02
CA LYS A 130 -18.82 -5.43 -6.38
C LYS A 130 -20.21 -4.92 -5.97
N LYS A 131 -20.27 -4.02 -5.00
CA LYS A 131 -21.51 -3.58 -4.34
C LYS A 131 -22.02 -2.23 -4.86
N LEU A 132 -21.12 -1.40 -5.41
CA LEU A 132 -21.38 -0.19 -6.19
C LEU A 132 -21.31 -0.51 -7.69
#